data_AF-A0A917AND0-F1
#
_entry.id   AF-A0A917AND0-F1
#
_cell.length_a   1.000
_cell.length_b   1.000
_cell.length_c   1.000
_cell.angle_alpha   90.00
_cell.angle_beta   90.00
_cell.angle_gamma   90.00
#
_symmetry.space_group_name_H-M   'P 1'
#
loop_
_entity.id
_entity.type
_entity.pdbx_description
1 polymer ?
#
loop_
_entity_poly.entity_id
_entity_poly.type
_entity_poly.pdbx_seq_one_letter_code
_entity_poly.pdbx_strand_id
1 'polypeptide(L)'
;MVGPLGEALPFWINRIDYMHGKQIATGRYPHMKPLPMKPSEYLRRNVWVTTSGLPWTEDVMYVRQKMGADRVMYAMDYPHQYEPAEVAEQDALPISGEEKFEFFEGIATRVFDLDLPPATS
;
A
#
# COMPACT_ATOMS: atom_id res chain seq x y z
N MET A 1 -8.08 -4.66 0.89
CA MET A 1 -6.93 -4.19 1.67
C MET A 1 -6.00 -5.36 1.93
N VAL A 2 -4.69 -5.16 1.89
CA VAL A 2 -3.68 -6.21 2.11
C VAL A 2 -2.54 -5.65 2.98
N GLY A 3 -2.40 -6.14 4.22
CA GLY A 3 -1.18 -5.97 5.03
C GLY A 3 -0.41 -7.30 5.10
N PRO A 4 0.84 -7.35 5.62
CA PRO A 4 1.79 -6.26 5.91
C PRO A 4 2.41 -5.65 4.64
N LEU A 5 2.27 -4.33 4.44
CA LEU A 5 2.79 -3.57 3.29
C LEU A 5 2.52 -4.22 1.91
N GLY A 6 1.39 -4.91 1.77
CA GLY A 6 1.00 -5.59 0.53
C GLY A 6 1.68 -6.94 0.30
N GLU A 7 2.18 -7.62 1.34
CA GLU A 7 2.68 -9.01 1.29
C GLU A 7 3.78 -9.21 0.24
N ALA A 8 4.75 -8.30 0.24
CA ALA A 8 5.86 -8.22 -0.71
C ALA A 8 5.48 -8.06 -2.20
N LEU A 9 4.20 -7.97 -2.57
CA LEU A 9 3.79 -7.71 -3.95
C LEU A 9 4.37 -6.40 -4.51
N PRO A 10 4.44 -5.28 -3.76
CA PRO A 10 5.07 -4.06 -4.26
C PRO A 10 6.55 -4.24 -4.64
N PHE A 11 7.26 -5.14 -3.96
CA PHE A 11 8.65 -5.47 -4.30
C PHE A 11 8.76 -6.17 -5.65
N TRP A 12 7.86 -7.12 -5.93
CA TRP A 12 7.87 -7.92 -7.17
C TRP A 12 7.21 -7.24 -8.37
N ILE A 13 6.61 -6.06 -8.20
CA ILE A 13 5.73 -5.43 -9.20
C ILE A 13 6.39 -5.29 -10.58
N ASN A 14 7.67 -4.91 -10.63
CA ASN A 14 8.43 -4.77 -11.88
C ASN A 14 8.65 -6.12 -12.57
N ARG A 15 8.94 -7.16 -11.78
CA ARG A 15 9.15 -8.52 -12.31
C ARG A 15 7.84 -9.10 -12.83
N ILE A 16 6.74 -8.88 -12.12
CA ILE A 16 5.41 -9.35 -12.53
C ILE A 16 5.02 -8.72 -13.86
N ASP A 17 5.15 -7.40 -14.01
CA ASP A 17 4.87 -6.70 -15.27
C ASP A 17 5.73 -7.23 -16.43
N TYR A 18 7.04 -7.37 -16.20
CA TYR A 18 7.97 -7.89 -17.20
C TYR A 18 7.62 -9.32 -17.63
N MET A 19 7.38 -10.21 -16.67
CA MET A 19 7.11 -11.62 -16.95
C MET A 19 5.75 -11.78 -17.63
N HIS A 20 4.72 -11.07 -17.18
CA HIS A 20 3.42 -11.08 -17.86
C HIS A 20 3.57 -10.63 -19.32
N GLY A 21 4.24 -9.50 -19.58
CA GLY A 21 4.49 -9.03 -20.94
C GLY A 21 5.23 -10.05 -21.82
N LYS A 22 6.29 -10.69 -21.29
CA LYS A 22 7.02 -11.76 -21.98
C LYS A 22 6.17 -13.00 -22.24
N GLN A 23 5.34 -13.41 -21.28
CA GLN A 23 4.47 -14.57 -21.43
C GLN A 23 3.43 -14.35 -22.54
N ILE A 24 2.84 -13.15 -22.60
CA ILE A 24 1.93 -12.76 -23.68
C ILE A 24 2.64 -12.72 -25.03
N ALA A 25 3.82 -12.08 -25.11
CA ALA A 25 4.55 -11.94 -26.37
C ALA A 25 5.04 -13.28 -26.95
N THR A 26 5.39 -14.24 -26.09
CA THR A 26 5.88 -15.55 -26.52
C THR A 26 4.79 -16.57 -26.80
N GLY A 27 3.57 -16.34 -26.29
CA GLY A 27 2.50 -17.33 -26.35
C GLY A 27 2.83 -18.66 -25.66
N ARG A 28 3.85 -18.67 -24.77
CA ARG A 28 4.40 -19.91 -24.15
C ARG A 28 3.36 -20.67 -23.32
N TYR A 29 2.37 -19.97 -22.77
CA TYR A 29 1.36 -20.53 -21.88
C TYR A 29 -0.04 -20.30 -22.46
N PRO A 30 -0.72 -21.34 -22.99
CA PRO A 30 -2.02 -21.21 -23.67
C PRO A 30 -3.13 -20.58 -22.81
N HIS A 31 -3.02 -20.69 -21.49
CA HIS A 31 -3.99 -20.14 -20.54
C HIS A 31 -3.69 -18.69 -20.13
N MET A 32 -2.50 -18.18 -20.45
CA MET A 32 -2.12 -16.80 -20.13
C MET A 32 -2.66 -15.86 -21.21
N LYS A 33 -3.64 -15.03 -20.86
CA LYS A 33 -4.31 -14.11 -21.78
C LYS A 33 -3.87 -12.67 -21.55
N PRO A 34 -3.81 -11.84 -22.61
CA PRO A 34 -3.49 -10.43 -22.45
C PRO A 34 -4.50 -9.77 -21.51
N LEU A 35 -3.97 -9.06 -20.51
CA LEU A 35 -4.76 -8.20 -19.64
C LEU A 35 -4.93 -6.81 -20.28
N PRO A 36 -6.08 -6.14 -20.07
CA PRO A 36 -6.30 -4.77 -20.52
C PRO A 36 -5.29 -3.74 -19.98
N MET A 37 -4.70 -4.02 -18.82
CA MET A 37 -3.69 -3.19 -18.16
C MET A 37 -2.56 -4.07 -17.65
N LYS A 38 -1.43 -3.47 -17.28
CA LYS A 38 -0.36 -4.18 -16.58
C LYS A 38 -0.84 -4.64 -15.21
N PRO A 39 -0.35 -5.79 -14.70
CA PRO A 39 -0.62 -6.21 -13.32
C PRO A 39 -0.38 -5.11 -12.29
N SER A 40 0.68 -4.31 -12.45
CA SER A 40 0.98 -3.19 -11.56
C SER A 40 -0.08 -2.09 -11.54
N GLU A 41 -0.75 -1.84 -12.65
CA GLU A 41 -1.81 -0.84 -12.76
C GLU A 41 -3.06 -1.28 -12.00
N TYR A 42 -3.38 -2.58 -12.04
CA TYR A 42 -4.44 -3.14 -11.20
C TYR A 42 -4.13 -3.01 -9.72
N LEU A 43 -2.89 -3.29 -9.31
CA LEU A 43 -2.47 -3.15 -7.92
C LEU A 43 -2.63 -1.69 -7.45
N ARG A 44 -2.13 -0.72 -8.21
CA ARG A 44 -2.25 0.70 -7.85
C ARG A 44 -3.69 1.21 -7.88
N ARG A 45 -4.56 0.64 -8.70
CA ARG A 45 -5.94 1.09 -8.83
C ARG A 45 -6.88 0.49 -7.79
N ASN A 46 -6.72 -0.81 -7.51
CA ASN A 46 -7.73 -1.59 -6.81
C ASN A 46 -7.29 -2.02 -5.39
N VAL A 47 -6.02 -1.86 -5.04
CA VAL A 47 -5.47 -2.38 -3.78
C VAL A 47 -4.98 -1.23 -2.91
N TRP A 48 -5.36 -1.30 -1.64
CA TRP A 48 -4.78 -0.52 -0.56
C TRP A 48 -4.03 -1.44 0.38
N VAL A 49 -2.93 -0.94 0.94
CA VAL A 49 -2.03 -1.68 1.83
C VAL A 49 -1.90 -0.98 3.17
N THR A 50 -1.54 -1.75 4.20
CA THR A 50 -1.37 -1.24 5.56
C THR A 50 0.04 -1.43 6.09
N THR A 51 0.47 -0.59 7.02
CA THR A 51 1.78 -0.71 7.71
C THR A 51 1.81 -1.76 8.83
N SER A 52 0.67 -2.43 9.10
CA SER A 52 0.51 -3.49 10.09
C SER A 52 1.70 -4.46 10.11
N GLY A 53 2.44 -4.52 11.21
CA GLY A 53 3.57 -5.44 11.37
C GLY A 53 4.89 -5.02 10.69
N LEU A 54 4.91 -3.92 9.91
CA LEU A 54 6.09 -3.41 9.19
C LEU A 54 6.13 -1.86 9.24
N PRO A 55 6.43 -1.24 10.40
CA PRO A 55 6.32 0.21 10.57
C PRO A 55 7.56 1.02 10.17
N TRP A 56 8.61 0.38 9.65
CA TRP A 56 9.90 1.05 9.40
C TRP A 56 9.82 2.04 8.24
N THR A 57 10.38 3.24 8.44
CA THR A 57 10.33 4.36 7.48
C THR A 57 10.72 3.95 6.07
N GLU A 58 11.86 3.26 5.89
CA GLU A 58 12.36 2.88 4.56
C GLU A 58 11.38 1.97 3.80
N ASP A 59 10.76 1.01 4.49
CA ASP A 59 9.83 0.07 3.89
C ASP A 59 8.50 0.76 3.52
N VAL A 60 7.99 1.60 4.42
CA VAL A 60 6.79 2.41 4.17
C VAL A 60 6.99 3.34 2.98
N MET A 61 8.13 4.06 2.94
CA MET A 61 8.44 4.99 1.85
C MET A 61 8.67 4.27 0.52
N TYR A 62 9.30 3.09 0.54
CA TYR A 62 9.42 2.24 -0.65
C TYR A 62 8.05 1.86 -1.21
N VAL A 63 7.14 1.40 -0.35
CA VAL A 63 5.81 0.97 -0.81
C VAL A 63 4.97 2.16 -1.27
N ARG A 64 5.04 3.32 -0.60
CA ARG A 64 4.43 4.58 -1.08
C ARG A 64 4.94 4.95 -2.47
N GLN A 65 6.25 4.80 -2.72
CA GLN A 65 6.82 5.06 -4.05
C GLN A 65 6.31 4.06 -5.10
N LYS A 66 6.14 2.79 -4.75
CA LYS A 66 5.70 1.75 -5.70
C LYS A 66 4.20 1.77 -5.99
N MET A 67 3.38 2.02 -4.96
CA MET A 67 1.93 1.89 -5.02
C MET A 67 1.21 3.23 -5.21
N GLY A 68 1.81 4.33 -4.75
CA GLY A 68 1.16 5.62 -4.59
C GLY A 68 0.88 5.91 -3.12
N ALA A 69 1.04 7.18 -2.71
CA ALA A 69 0.81 7.61 -1.33
C ALA A 69 -0.66 7.40 -0.90
N ASP A 70 -1.62 7.53 -1.82
CA ASP A 70 -3.05 7.31 -1.63
C ASP A 70 -3.45 5.84 -1.44
N ARG A 71 -2.47 4.91 -1.50
CA ARG A 71 -2.68 3.47 -1.39
C ARG A 71 -2.10 2.86 -0.12
N VAL A 72 -1.41 3.63 0.71
CA VAL A 72 -0.77 3.14 1.94
C VAL A 72 -1.44 3.80 3.14
N MET A 73 -1.95 3.00 4.07
CA MET A 73 -2.61 3.44 5.30
C MET A 73 -1.86 2.95 6.54
N TYR A 74 -1.97 3.69 7.63
CA TYR A 74 -1.54 3.26 8.94
C TYR A 74 -2.34 2.04 9.45
N ALA A 75 -1.67 1.05 10.04
CA ALA A 75 -2.29 0.07 10.94
C ALA A 75 -1.23 -0.55 11.87
N MET A 76 -1.61 -0.95 13.09
CA MET A 76 -0.67 -1.44 14.12
C MET A 76 -0.55 -2.98 14.22
N ASP A 77 -1.57 -3.73 13.80
CA ASP A 77 -1.69 -5.19 14.06
C ASP A 77 -1.88 -5.55 15.56
N TYR A 78 -2.65 -4.73 16.27
CA TYR A 78 -3.06 -5.03 17.64
C TYR A 78 -3.97 -6.28 17.69
N PRO A 79 -3.81 -7.20 18.66
CA PRO A 79 -2.93 -7.15 19.84
C PRO A 79 -1.56 -7.80 19.64
N HIS A 80 -1.24 -8.29 18.44
CA HIS A 80 -0.01 -9.04 18.19
C HIS A 80 1.23 -8.15 18.20
N GLN A 81 1.10 -6.94 17.67
CA GLN A 81 2.11 -5.89 17.75
C GLN A 81 1.49 -4.68 18.46
N TYR A 82 2.08 -4.32 19.60
CA TYR A 82 1.68 -3.15 20.39
C TYR A 82 2.94 -2.51 20.95
N GLU A 83 3.51 -1.60 20.19
CA GLU A 83 4.75 -0.91 20.52
C GLU A 83 4.55 0.60 20.34
N PRO A 84 4.54 1.41 21.42
CA PRO A 84 4.43 2.86 21.30
C PRO A 84 5.50 3.50 20.40
N ALA A 85 6.70 2.91 20.32
CA ALA A 85 7.76 3.41 19.43
C ALA A 85 7.39 3.32 17.94
N GLU A 86 6.49 2.41 17.54
CA GLU A 86 6.00 2.32 16.16
C GLU A 86 5.20 3.57 15.75
N VAL A 87 4.40 4.11 16.67
CA VAL A 87 3.65 5.35 16.41
C VAL A 87 4.62 6.51 16.23
N ALA A 88 5.64 6.60 17.08
CA ALA A 88 6.67 7.63 16.97
C ALA A 88 7.47 7.54 15.66
N GLU A 89 7.80 6.34 15.18
CA GLU A 89 8.44 6.12 13.89
C GLU A 89 7.53 6.58 12.73
N GLN A 90 6.24 6.22 12.76
CA GLN A 90 5.29 6.62 11.72
C GLN A 90 4.96 8.12 11.76
N ASP A 91 4.97 8.74 12.93
CA ASP A 91 4.90 10.20 13.10
C ASP A 91 6.15 10.92 12.57
N ALA A 92 7.31 10.25 12.54
CA ALA A 92 8.57 10.80 12.04
C ALA A 92 8.75 10.63 10.53
N LEU A 93 7.81 10.00 9.82
CA LEU A 93 7.89 9.82 8.36
C LEU A 93 8.17 11.15 7.64
N PRO A 94 9.05 11.15 6.62
CA PRO A 94 9.47 12.34 5.89
C PRO A 94 8.42 12.78 4.84
N ILE A 95 7.18 12.97 5.29
CA ILE A 95 6.03 13.38 4.50
C ILE A 95 5.37 14.61 5.13
N SER A 96 4.64 15.39 4.32
CA SER A 96 3.97 16.61 4.78
C SER A 96 2.88 16.34 5.82
N GLY A 97 2.45 17.36 6.56
CA GLY A 97 1.34 17.22 7.52
C GLY A 97 0.02 16.78 6.85
N GLU A 98 -0.25 17.27 5.64
CA GLU A 98 -1.40 16.84 4.83
C GLU A 98 -1.29 15.35 4.46
N GLU A 99 -0.12 14.90 4.04
CA GLU A 99 0.11 13.48 3.75
C GLU A 99 0.04 12.60 5.00
N LYS A 100 0.41 13.11 6.18
CA LYS A 100 0.23 12.39 7.46
C LYS A 100 -1.25 12.23 7.77
N PHE A 101 -2.03 13.30 7.65
CA PHE A 101 -3.49 13.21 7.81
C PHE A 101 -4.09 12.16 6.88
N GLU A 102 -3.71 12.17 5.61
CA GLU A 102 -4.18 11.18 4.64
C GLU A 102 -3.77 9.75 5.01
N PHE A 103 -2.51 9.57 5.41
CA PHE A 103 -1.95 8.27 5.79
C PHE A 103 -2.58 7.67 7.06
N PHE A 104 -2.81 8.48 8.08
CA PHE A 104 -3.37 8.04 9.36
C PHE A 104 -4.90 7.90 9.34
N GLU A 105 -5.60 8.72 8.54
CA GLU A 105 -7.05 8.88 8.69
C GLU A 105 -7.79 9.06 7.36
N GLY A 106 -7.35 10.01 6.53
CA GLY A 106 -8.12 10.47 5.36
C GLY A 106 -8.40 9.36 4.34
N ILE A 107 -7.40 8.52 4.03
CA ILE A 107 -7.57 7.40 3.10
C ILE A 107 -8.52 6.36 3.70
N ALA A 108 -8.32 5.98 4.96
CA ALA A 108 -9.13 4.97 5.64
C ALA A 108 -10.61 5.38 5.70
N THR A 109 -10.86 6.63 6.03
CA THR A 109 -12.20 7.23 6.06
C THR A 109 -12.92 7.06 4.73
N ARG A 110 -12.25 7.38 3.62
CA ARG A 110 -12.85 7.26 2.28
C ARG A 110 -13.01 5.80 1.82
N VAL A 111 -12.07 4.92 2.18
CA VAL A 111 -12.09 3.51 1.78
C VAL A 111 -13.15 2.72 2.54
N PHE A 112 -13.36 3.05 3.81
CA PHE A 112 -14.28 2.34 4.70
C PHE A 112 -15.60 3.06 4.95
N ASP A 113 -15.81 4.21 4.29
CA ASP A 113 -17.03 5.02 4.41
C ASP A 113 -17.33 5.38 5.87
N LEU A 114 -16.32 5.96 6.54
CA LEU A 114 -16.42 6.32 7.96
C LEU A 114 -16.90 7.76 8.11
N ASP A 115 -17.81 7.98 9.06
CA ASP A 115 -18.16 9.32 9.51
C ASP A 115 -17.05 9.86 10.41
N LEU A 116 -16.39 10.93 9.97
CA LEU A 116 -15.42 11.62 10.82
C LEU A 116 -16.16 12.41 11.91
N PRO A 117 -15.78 12.26 13.18
CA PRO A 117 -16.24 13.18 14.20
C PRO A 117 -15.77 14.60 13.86
N PRO A 118 -16.50 15.64 14.28
CA PRO A 118 -16.09 17.02 14.03
C PRO A 118 -14.68 17.27 14.57
N ALA A 119 -13.84 17.97 13.78
CA ALA A 119 -12.47 18.28 14.15
C ALA A 119 -12.43 18.97 15.51
N THR A 120 -11.65 18.42 16.44
CA THR A 120 -11.47 19.02 17.76
C THR A 120 -10.54 20.21 17.61
N SER A 121 -11.08 21.41 17.89
CA SER A 121 -10.40 22.71 17.83
C SER A 121 -9.28 22.86 18.86
#